data_AF-I7KHM4-F1
#
_entry.id   AF-I7KHM4-F1
#
_cell.length_a   1.000
_cell.length_b   1.000
_cell.length_c   1.000
_cell.angle_alpha   90.00
_cell.angle_beta   90.00
_cell.angle_gamma   90.00
#
_symmetry.space_group_name_H-M   'P 1'
#
loop_
_entity.id
_entity.type
_entity.pdbx_description
1 polymer ?
#
loop_
_entity_poly.entity_id
_entity_poly.type
_entity_poly.pdbx_seq_one_letter_code
_entity_poly.pdbx_strand_id
1 'polypeptide(L)'
;MLILISPQLWQAYDQWFNFQLPAICLILGGLFLFVGLIPLLYVRNKITWSLFYSLLGICIIFGIFCGIKSSNKEVKSYFVQNHYITPQTRTYSVQLFFKKEYDPFEIAQYRYVVDLDNPSRLTDIYSKRKVTQKVDFLGRDDYYVYVKLDKAVMKFSTSDCQKISGNTAYFVGYRFDMRNKNFEKAGFINLPYNMRDKILVPANEWNKKVSDKYKQNYDHPGLVANWIPDSVK
;
A
#
# COMPACT_ATOMS: atom_id res chain seq x y z
N MET A 1 -5.53 10.98 -15.16
CA MET A 1 -4.89 9.64 -15.16
C MET A 1 -5.99 8.61 -15.27
N LEU A 2 -5.95 7.76 -16.30
CA LEU A 2 -6.96 6.75 -16.59
C LEU A 2 -6.85 5.62 -15.56
N ILE A 3 -7.96 5.20 -14.97
CA ILE A 3 -8.00 4.05 -14.05
C ILE A 3 -7.89 2.79 -14.91
N LEU A 4 -6.88 1.96 -14.68
CA LEU A 4 -6.67 0.72 -15.41
C LEU A 4 -7.40 -0.46 -14.77
N ILE A 5 -7.60 -0.44 -13.45
CA ILE A 5 -8.21 -1.56 -12.71
C ILE A 5 -9.46 -1.08 -12.00
N SER A 6 -10.59 -1.72 -12.29
CA SER A 6 -11.84 -1.52 -11.55
C SER A 6 -11.86 -2.37 -10.27
N PRO A 7 -12.69 -2.03 -9.27
CA PRO A 7 -12.84 -2.83 -8.06
C PRO A 7 -13.21 -4.29 -8.32
N GLN A 8 -14.08 -4.54 -9.31
CA GLN A 8 -14.49 -5.89 -9.70
C GLN A 8 -13.32 -6.67 -10.32
N LEU A 9 -12.54 -6.00 -11.17
CA LEU A 9 -11.38 -6.60 -11.80
C LEU A 9 -10.29 -6.92 -10.78
N TRP A 10 -10.08 -6.05 -9.79
CA TRP A 10 -9.18 -6.32 -8.67
C TRP A 10 -9.55 -7.61 -7.94
N GLN A 11 -10.81 -7.76 -7.53
CA GLN A 11 -11.30 -8.96 -6.86
C GLN A 11 -11.16 -10.21 -7.75
N ALA A 12 -11.45 -10.08 -9.05
CA ALA A 12 -11.27 -11.17 -10.01
C ALA A 12 -9.80 -11.58 -10.12
N TYR A 13 -8.86 -10.65 -10.07
CA TYR A 13 -7.42 -10.95 -10.06
C TYR A 13 -6.94 -11.55 -8.74
N ASP A 14 -7.43 -11.07 -7.58
CA ASP A 14 -7.16 -11.73 -6.30
C ASP A 14 -7.57 -13.21 -6.35
N GLN A 15 -8.79 -13.49 -6.83
CA GLN A 15 -9.32 -14.84 -6.96
C GLN A 15 -8.56 -15.67 -8.00
N TRP A 16 -8.30 -15.10 -9.17
CA TRP A 16 -7.60 -15.81 -10.23
C TRP A 16 -6.18 -16.19 -9.82
N PHE A 17 -5.37 -15.23 -9.35
CA PHE A 17 -3.95 -15.46 -9.12
C PHE A 17 -3.64 -16.20 -7.81
N ASN A 18 -4.48 -16.05 -6.78
CA ASN A 18 -4.18 -16.66 -5.47
C ASN A 18 -4.98 -17.93 -5.19
N PHE A 19 -6.06 -18.20 -5.92
CA PHE A 19 -6.91 -19.38 -5.70
C PHE A 19 -7.02 -20.25 -6.96
N GLN A 20 -7.57 -19.71 -8.05
CA GLN A 20 -7.91 -20.52 -9.23
C GLN A 20 -6.68 -21.00 -9.98
N LEU A 21 -5.73 -20.11 -10.31
CA LEU A 21 -4.51 -20.46 -11.03
C LEU A 21 -3.69 -21.48 -10.25
N PRO A 22 -3.39 -21.31 -8.94
CA PRO A 22 -2.67 -22.33 -8.21
C PRO A 22 -3.43 -23.66 -8.10
N ALA A 23 -4.76 -23.65 -7.91
CA ALA A 23 -5.56 -24.88 -7.89
C ALA A 23 -5.49 -25.63 -9.23
N ILE A 24 -5.63 -24.90 -10.34
CA ILE A 24 -5.52 -25.48 -11.70
C ILE A 24 -4.11 -26.05 -11.91
N CYS A 25 -3.06 -25.33 -11.49
CA CYS A 25 -1.68 -25.82 -11.57
C CYS A 25 -1.48 -27.11 -10.75
N LEU A 26 -2.07 -27.21 -9.56
CA LEU A 26 -2.00 -28.43 -8.74
C LEU A 26 -2.74 -29.60 -9.39
N ILE A 27 -3.94 -29.36 -9.92
CA ILE A 27 -4.75 -30.40 -10.59
C ILE A 27 -4.05 -30.86 -11.87
N LEU A 28 -3.66 -29.93 -12.75
CA LEU A 28 -2.98 -30.26 -14.01
C LEU A 28 -1.61 -30.90 -13.76
N GLY A 29 -0.85 -30.40 -12.78
CA GLY A 29 0.43 -30.98 -12.37
C GLY A 29 0.26 -32.39 -11.81
N GLY A 30 -0.76 -32.61 -10.97
CA GLY A 30 -1.10 -33.94 -10.45
C GLY A 30 -1.50 -34.92 -11.56
N LEU A 31 -2.39 -34.50 -12.48
CA LEU A 31 -2.76 -35.32 -13.64
C LEU A 31 -1.55 -35.62 -14.52
N PHE A 32 -0.73 -34.62 -14.83
CA PHE A 32 0.49 -34.80 -15.62
C PHE A 32 1.43 -35.82 -14.97
N LEU A 33 1.63 -35.75 -13.65
CA LEU A 33 2.51 -36.67 -12.93
C LEU A 33 1.93 -38.09 -12.84
N PHE A 34 0.71 -38.24 -12.31
CA PHE A 34 0.14 -39.55 -11.98
C PHE A 34 -0.50 -40.28 -13.16
N VAL A 35 -1.02 -39.56 -14.15
CA VAL A 35 -1.67 -40.14 -15.34
C VAL A 35 -0.74 -40.14 -16.55
N GLY A 36 0.10 -39.11 -16.68
CA GLY A 36 1.06 -39.00 -17.79
C GLY A 36 2.40 -39.65 -17.47
N LEU A 37 3.19 -38.99 -16.62
CA LEU A 37 4.62 -39.25 -16.45
C LEU A 37 4.91 -40.59 -15.77
N ILE A 38 4.30 -40.87 -14.61
CA ILE A 38 4.55 -42.11 -13.86
C ILE A 38 4.19 -43.34 -14.73
N PRO A 39 2.97 -43.46 -15.30
CA PRO A 39 2.64 -44.60 -16.17
C PRO A 39 3.58 -44.72 -17.37
N LEU A 40 3.98 -43.60 -17.97
CA LEU A 40 4.96 -43.61 -19.06
C LEU A 40 6.30 -44.17 -18.61
N LEU A 41 6.80 -43.81 -17.43
CA LEU A 41 8.10 -44.28 -16.94
C LEU A 41 8.11 -45.78 -16.62
N TYR A 42 7.02 -46.33 -16.07
CA TYR A 42 6.94 -47.70 -15.57
C TYR A 42 6.34 -48.72 -16.56
N VAL A 43 5.29 -48.38 -17.31
CA VAL A 43 4.56 -49.35 -18.16
C VAL A 43 4.99 -49.29 -19.63
N ARG A 44 5.27 -48.09 -20.15
CA ARG A 44 5.84 -47.85 -21.50
C ARG A 44 5.07 -48.53 -22.66
N ASN A 45 3.76 -48.28 -22.78
CA ASN A 45 2.95 -48.75 -23.91
C ASN A 45 2.39 -47.57 -24.75
N LYS A 46 1.72 -47.88 -25.87
CA LYS A 46 1.14 -46.86 -26.78
C LYS A 46 0.16 -45.92 -26.07
N ILE A 47 -0.63 -46.43 -25.12
CA ILE A 47 -1.61 -45.64 -24.35
C ILE A 47 -0.89 -44.66 -23.43
N THR A 48 0.13 -45.09 -22.68
CA THR A 48 0.87 -44.23 -21.76
C THR A 48 1.63 -43.12 -22.50
N TRP A 49 2.16 -43.40 -23.69
CA TRP A 49 2.73 -42.37 -24.56
C TRP A 49 1.68 -41.35 -25.02
N SER A 50 0.51 -41.83 -25.46
CA SER A 50 -0.59 -40.95 -25.87
C SER A 50 -1.03 -40.05 -24.71
N LEU A 51 -1.26 -40.60 -23.52
CA LEU A 51 -1.69 -39.84 -22.35
C LEU A 51 -0.66 -38.78 -21.95
N PHE A 52 0.63 -39.14 -21.94
CA PHE A 52 1.70 -38.20 -21.64
C PHE A 52 1.72 -37.01 -22.61
N TYR A 53 1.72 -37.27 -23.93
CA TYR A 53 1.76 -36.18 -24.92
C TYR A 53 0.48 -35.35 -24.94
N SER A 54 -0.69 -35.97 -24.72
CA SER A 54 -1.94 -35.23 -24.58
C SER A 54 -1.91 -34.27 -23.38
N LEU A 55 -1.46 -34.75 -22.22
CA LEU A 55 -1.36 -33.91 -21.02
C LEU A 55 -0.28 -32.84 -21.17
N LEU A 56 0.86 -33.16 -21.79
CA LEU A 56 1.90 -32.19 -22.12
C LEU A 56 1.35 -31.08 -23.02
N GLY A 57 0.60 -31.43 -24.05
CA GLY A 57 -0.07 -30.47 -24.93
C GLY A 57 -1.02 -29.54 -24.18
N ILE A 58 -1.84 -30.08 -23.28
CA ILE A 58 -2.74 -29.29 -22.42
C ILE A 58 -1.94 -28.33 -21.53
N CYS A 59 -0.86 -28.80 -20.89
CA CYS A 59 0.01 -27.95 -20.07
C CYS A 59 0.65 -26.82 -20.88
N ILE A 60 1.09 -27.09 -22.12
CA ILE A 60 1.67 -26.07 -23.01
C ILE A 60 0.63 -25.03 -23.40
N ILE A 61 -0.56 -25.46 -23.84
CA ILE A 61 -1.66 -24.54 -24.21
C ILE A 61 -2.05 -23.67 -23.02
N PHE A 62 -2.16 -24.26 -21.84
CA PHE A 62 -2.46 -23.52 -20.61
C PHE A 62 -1.34 -22.53 -20.25
N GLY A 63 -0.08 -22.92 -20.39
CA GLY A 63 1.08 -22.05 -20.19
C GLY A 63 1.06 -20.84 -21.13
N ILE A 64 0.75 -21.06 -22.42
CA ILE A 64 0.62 -19.98 -23.41
C ILE A 64 -0.53 -19.04 -23.02
N PHE A 65 -1.69 -19.57 -22.64
CA PHE A 65 -2.82 -18.78 -22.17
C PHE A 65 -2.45 -17.89 -20.97
N CYS A 66 -1.76 -18.45 -19.97
CA CYS A 66 -1.26 -17.70 -18.82
C CYS A 66 -0.25 -16.62 -19.22
N GLY A 67 0.65 -16.91 -20.17
CA GLY A 67 1.63 -15.95 -20.70
C GLY A 67 0.97 -14.77 -21.41
N ILE A 68 -0.04 -15.02 -22.24
CA ILE A 68 -0.83 -13.98 -22.91
C ILE A 68 -1.56 -13.14 -21.87
N LYS A 69 -2.24 -13.77 -20.91
CA LYS A 69 -2.98 -13.06 -19.85
C LYS A 69 -2.06 -12.18 -19.01
N SER A 70 -0.86 -12.66 -18.66
CA SER A 70 0.13 -11.90 -17.87
C SER A 70 0.72 -10.70 -18.62
N SER A 71 0.62 -10.70 -19.95
CA SER A 71 1.08 -9.58 -20.79
C SER A 71 0.11 -8.39 -20.81
N ASN A 72 -1.13 -8.57 -20.34
CA ASN A 72 -2.15 -7.52 -20.27
C ASN A 72 -1.70 -6.37 -19.34
N LYS A 73 -1.90 -5.13 -19.77
CA LYS A 73 -1.57 -3.91 -19.01
C LYS A 73 -2.29 -3.86 -17.65
N GLU A 74 -3.52 -4.34 -17.57
CA GLU A 74 -4.30 -4.39 -16.32
C GLU A 74 -3.67 -5.35 -15.31
N VAL A 75 -3.24 -6.53 -15.76
CA VAL A 75 -2.55 -7.52 -14.93
C VAL A 75 -1.21 -6.99 -14.46
N LYS A 76 -0.45 -6.33 -15.33
CA LYS A 76 0.80 -5.66 -14.94
C LYS A 76 0.56 -4.58 -13.89
N SER A 77 -0.46 -3.73 -14.08
CA SER A 77 -0.84 -2.72 -13.10
C SER A 77 -1.22 -3.36 -11.75
N TYR A 78 -1.92 -4.50 -11.78
CA TYR A 78 -2.34 -5.22 -10.59
C TYR A 78 -1.12 -5.70 -9.81
N PHE A 79 -0.17 -6.38 -10.47
CA PHE A 79 1.04 -6.87 -9.78
C PHE A 79 1.93 -5.74 -9.25
N VAL A 80 2.08 -4.65 -10.01
CA VAL A 80 2.85 -3.48 -9.56
C VAL A 80 2.23 -2.87 -8.32
N GLN A 81 0.90 -2.66 -8.31
CA GLN A 81 0.21 -2.07 -7.16
C GLN A 81 0.09 -3.03 -5.98
N ASN A 82 -0.12 -4.32 -6.23
CA ASN A 82 -0.24 -5.34 -5.19
C ASN A 82 1.01 -5.43 -4.30
N HIS A 83 2.19 -5.08 -4.83
CA HIS A 83 3.43 -5.02 -4.07
C HIS A 83 3.44 -3.95 -2.97
N TYR A 84 2.66 -2.88 -3.13
CA TYR A 84 2.59 -1.75 -2.18
C TYR A 84 1.38 -1.84 -1.24
N ILE A 85 0.72 -3.00 -1.20
CA ILE A 85 -0.38 -3.22 -0.26
C ILE A 85 0.20 -3.53 1.11
N THR A 86 -0.23 -2.75 2.09
CA THR A 86 0.15 -2.88 3.49
C THR A 86 -1.10 -2.76 4.36
N PRO A 87 -1.01 -3.04 5.68
CA PRO A 87 -2.11 -2.81 6.62
C PRO A 87 -2.61 -1.35 6.65
N GLN A 88 -1.81 -0.40 6.14
CA GLN A 88 -2.20 1.00 5.97
C GLN A 88 -3.34 1.16 4.95
N THR A 89 -3.34 0.36 3.87
CA THR A 89 -4.23 0.55 2.71
C THR A 89 -5.25 -0.57 2.56
N ARG A 90 -5.07 -1.71 3.21
CA ARG A 90 -5.97 -2.88 3.10
C ARG A 90 -6.11 -3.63 4.43
N THR A 91 -7.27 -4.21 4.71
CA THR A 91 -7.55 -4.94 5.97
C THR A 91 -6.98 -6.36 6.01
N TYR A 92 -6.68 -6.93 4.85
CA TYR A 92 -6.13 -8.27 4.74
C TYR A 92 -5.01 -8.36 3.70
N SER A 93 -4.14 -9.35 3.88
CA SER A 93 -3.24 -9.85 2.84
C SER A 93 -3.90 -11.01 2.12
N VAL A 94 -3.73 -11.07 0.80
CA VAL A 94 -4.10 -12.26 0.02
C VAL A 94 -2.88 -13.16 -0.07
N GLN A 95 -3.03 -14.38 0.42
CA GLN A 95 -2.03 -15.44 0.34
C GLN A 95 -2.57 -16.56 -0.55
N LEU A 96 -1.69 -17.48 -0.91
CA LEU A 96 -2.02 -18.66 -1.71
C LEU A 96 -3.11 -19.47 -0.99
N PHE A 97 -4.31 -19.56 -1.58
CA PHE A 97 -5.52 -20.19 -1.04
C PHE A 97 -6.16 -19.58 0.22
N PHE A 98 -5.64 -18.46 0.74
CA PHE A 98 -6.16 -17.88 1.98
C PHE A 98 -6.19 -16.36 1.94
N LYS A 99 -7.15 -15.77 2.67
CA LYS A 99 -7.11 -14.35 3.04
C LYS A 99 -6.73 -14.27 4.50
N LYS A 100 -5.63 -13.60 4.82
CA LYS A 100 -5.18 -13.38 6.19
C LYS A 100 -5.49 -11.94 6.56
N GLU A 101 -6.50 -11.76 7.39
CA GLU A 101 -6.79 -10.46 8.03
C GLU A 101 -5.56 -10.01 8.83
N TYR A 102 -5.23 -8.73 8.74
CA TYR A 102 -4.18 -8.14 9.57
C TYR A 102 -4.66 -8.00 11.01
N ASP A 103 -3.71 -8.03 11.94
CA ASP A 103 -4.02 -7.76 13.34
C ASP A 103 -4.48 -6.29 13.48
N PRO A 104 -5.58 -6.00 14.21
CA PRO A 104 -6.00 -4.64 14.50
C PRO A 104 -4.87 -3.76 15.07
N PHE A 105 -3.96 -4.33 15.86
CA PHE A 105 -2.80 -3.64 16.40
C PHE A 105 -1.78 -3.26 15.31
N GLU A 106 -1.54 -4.15 14.34
CA GLU A 106 -0.69 -3.90 13.18
C GLU A 106 -1.28 -2.76 12.32
N ILE A 107 -2.58 -2.82 12.04
CA ILE A 107 -3.31 -1.75 11.34
C ILE A 107 -3.16 -0.43 12.10
N ALA A 108 -3.31 -0.45 13.44
CA ALA A 108 -3.14 0.75 14.26
C ALA A 108 -1.70 1.31 14.15
N GLN A 109 -0.68 0.47 14.22
CA GLN A 109 0.73 0.89 14.05
C GLN A 109 0.99 1.56 12.70
N TYR A 110 0.46 1.00 11.61
CA TYR A 110 0.55 1.61 10.28
C TYR A 110 -0.23 2.92 10.14
N ARG A 111 -1.20 3.20 11.02
CA ARG A 111 -1.83 4.52 11.11
C ARG A 111 -0.95 5.53 11.86
N TYR A 112 -0.08 5.07 12.74
CA TYR A 112 0.90 5.94 13.40
C TYR A 112 2.05 6.27 12.45
N VAL A 113 2.71 5.25 11.89
CA VAL A 113 3.82 5.41 10.93
C VAL A 113 3.24 5.52 9.52
N VAL A 114 3.04 6.76 9.05
CA VAL A 114 2.51 7.00 7.70
C VAL A 114 3.65 6.93 6.71
N ASP A 115 3.60 5.88 5.90
CA ASP A 115 4.35 5.78 4.68
C ASP A 115 3.52 6.40 3.54
N LEU A 116 4.06 7.44 2.92
CA LEU A 116 3.41 8.10 1.78
C LEU A 116 3.53 7.29 0.50
N ASP A 117 4.53 6.41 0.37
CA ASP A 117 4.78 5.68 -0.87
C ASP A 117 3.68 4.65 -1.11
N ASN A 118 3.27 3.89 -0.09
CA ASN A 118 2.23 2.86 -0.19
C ASN A 118 0.95 3.37 -0.89
N PRO A 119 0.19 4.34 -0.33
CA PRO A 119 -1.01 4.85 -0.99
C PRO A 119 -0.71 5.66 -2.27
N SER A 120 0.50 6.21 -2.43
CA SER A 120 0.90 6.92 -3.67
C SER A 120 1.07 5.99 -4.86
N ARG A 121 1.52 4.75 -4.62
CA ARG A 121 1.77 3.75 -5.66
C ARG A 121 0.50 3.03 -6.09
N LEU A 122 -0.52 3.02 -5.23
CA LEU A 122 -1.85 2.47 -5.49
C LEU A 122 -2.73 3.44 -6.32
N THR A 123 -2.23 3.83 -7.51
CA THR A 123 -2.82 4.89 -8.33
C THR A 123 -4.19 4.58 -8.92
N ASP A 124 -4.56 3.31 -9.07
CA ASP A 124 -5.90 2.92 -9.53
C ASP A 124 -6.93 2.98 -8.39
N ILE A 125 -6.48 2.89 -7.14
CA ILE A 125 -7.32 2.86 -5.94
C ILE A 125 -7.46 4.27 -5.34
N TYR A 126 -6.35 5.00 -5.19
CA TYR A 126 -6.33 6.33 -4.57
C TYR A 126 -5.96 7.43 -5.57
N SER A 127 -6.50 8.61 -5.30
CA SER A 127 -6.10 9.85 -5.94
C SER A 127 -5.33 10.69 -4.93
N LYS A 128 -4.12 11.09 -5.32
CA LYS A 128 -3.19 11.85 -4.48
C LYS A 128 -3.38 13.35 -4.72
N ARG A 129 -3.63 14.10 -3.65
CA ARG A 129 -3.72 15.57 -3.69
C ARG A 129 -2.79 16.19 -2.67
N LYS A 130 -1.98 17.15 -3.09
CA LYS A 130 -1.15 17.93 -2.16
C LYS A 130 -2.05 18.80 -1.27
N VAL A 131 -1.78 18.78 0.03
CA VAL A 131 -2.48 19.61 1.01
C VAL A 131 -1.46 20.39 1.82
N THR A 132 -1.84 21.62 2.18
CA THR A 132 -1.04 22.49 3.02
C THR A 132 -1.89 23.07 4.14
N GLN A 133 -1.31 23.20 5.33
CA GLN A 133 -1.98 23.80 6.50
C GLN A 133 -1.01 24.72 7.21
N LYS A 134 -1.46 25.93 7.56
CA LYS A 134 -0.65 26.88 8.33
C LYS A 134 -0.45 26.36 9.74
N VAL A 135 0.76 26.51 10.25
CA VAL A 135 1.12 26.15 11.64
C VAL A 135 1.93 27.28 12.26
N ASP A 136 1.83 27.40 13.58
CA ASP A 136 2.61 28.39 14.32
C ASP A 136 3.97 27.79 14.67
N PHE A 137 5.05 28.44 14.24
CA PHE A 137 6.40 28.00 14.57
C PHE A 137 6.84 28.54 15.93
N LEU A 138 7.10 27.63 16.86
CA LEU A 138 7.44 27.97 18.25
C LEU A 138 8.95 28.09 18.49
N GLY A 139 9.75 27.59 17.56
CA GLY A 139 11.21 27.60 17.62
C GLY A 139 11.80 26.21 17.41
N ARG A 140 13.14 26.12 17.46
CA ARG A 140 13.87 24.86 17.38
C ARG A 140 14.92 24.71 18.47
N ASP A 141 15.34 23.48 18.69
CA ASP A 141 16.62 23.14 19.32
C ASP A 141 17.58 22.55 18.27
N ASP A 142 18.63 21.87 18.72
CA ASP A 142 19.66 21.31 17.83
C ASP A 142 19.12 20.19 16.94
N TYR A 143 18.11 19.45 17.40
CA TYR A 143 17.61 18.24 16.74
C TYR A 143 16.15 18.34 16.31
N TYR A 144 15.38 19.27 16.90
CA TYR A 144 13.94 19.30 16.75
C TYR A 144 13.36 20.68 16.50
N VAL A 145 12.31 20.70 15.69
CA VAL A 145 11.42 21.83 15.44
C VAL A 145 10.13 21.66 16.21
N TYR A 146 9.71 22.71 16.89
CA TYR A 146 8.46 22.75 17.65
C TYR A 146 7.46 23.65 16.92
N VAL A 147 6.27 23.12 16.70
CA VAL A 147 5.18 23.83 16.04
C VAL A 147 3.90 23.61 16.82
N LYS A 148 2.98 24.55 16.69
CA LYS A 148 1.65 24.46 17.26
C LYS A 148 0.62 24.43 16.15
N LEU A 149 -0.31 23.49 16.27
CA LEU A 149 -1.53 23.44 15.46
C LEU A 149 -2.71 23.39 16.43
N ASP A 150 -3.61 24.35 16.31
CA ASP A 150 -4.75 24.53 17.20
C ASP A 150 -4.34 24.56 18.69
N LYS A 151 -4.64 23.50 19.45
CA LYS A 151 -4.28 23.39 20.88
C LYS A 151 -3.06 22.49 21.12
N ALA A 152 -2.61 21.74 20.12
CA ALA A 152 -1.55 20.76 20.26
C ALA A 152 -0.18 21.37 19.93
N VAL A 153 0.80 21.08 20.79
CA VAL A 153 2.21 21.42 20.55
C VAL A 153 2.92 20.15 20.13
N MET A 154 3.59 20.21 18.98
CA MET A 154 4.15 19.05 18.32
C MET A 154 5.64 19.26 18.05
N LYS A 155 6.38 18.16 18.11
CA LYS A 155 7.84 18.12 17.98
C LYS A 155 8.23 17.24 16.81
N PHE A 156 9.12 17.74 15.96
CA PHE A 156 9.56 17.06 14.74
C PHE A 156 11.06 17.11 14.57
N SER A 157 11.64 16.08 13.94
CA SER A 157 13.06 16.11 13.61
C SER A 157 13.36 17.25 12.64
N THR A 158 14.52 17.90 12.81
CA THR A 158 15.01 18.90 11.85
C THR A 158 15.20 18.31 10.45
N SER A 159 15.41 16.99 10.32
CA SER A 159 15.45 16.28 9.03
C SER A 159 14.14 16.36 8.24
N ASP A 160 13.01 16.46 8.95
CA ASP A 160 11.66 16.44 8.36
C ASP A 160 11.20 17.87 8.01
N CYS A 161 12.09 18.84 8.18
CA CYS A 161 11.83 20.26 8.05
C CYS A 161 12.62 20.86 6.89
N GLN A 162 11.99 21.72 6.10
CA GLN A 162 12.58 22.41 4.97
C GLN A 162 12.44 23.93 5.15
N LYS A 163 13.53 24.67 4.93
CA LYS A 163 13.52 26.13 4.94
C LYS A 163 12.82 26.67 3.70
N ILE A 164 11.98 27.68 3.88
CA ILE A 164 11.30 28.40 2.80
C ILE A 164 11.45 29.91 2.95
N SER A 165 11.30 30.64 1.84
CA SER A 165 11.10 32.08 1.87
C SER A 165 9.69 32.44 2.35
N GLY A 166 9.55 33.60 2.99
CA GLY A 166 8.29 34.08 3.56
C GLY A 166 8.30 34.12 5.09
N ASN A 167 7.11 34.30 5.69
CA ASN A 167 6.91 34.56 7.12
C ASN A 167 5.92 33.59 7.78
N THR A 168 5.57 32.49 7.13
CA THR A 168 4.56 31.55 7.66
C THR A 168 5.06 30.13 7.53
N ALA A 169 4.92 29.35 8.60
CA ALA A 169 5.23 27.93 8.59
C ALA A 169 4.02 27.12 8.12
N TYR A 170 4.29 26.01 7.44
CA TYR A 170 3.26 25.14 6.87
C TYR A 170 3.57 23.68 7.15
N PHE A 171 2.54 22.91 7.47
CA PHE A 171 2.53 21.50 7.16
C PHE A 171 2.23 21.29 5.70
N VAL A 172 3.04 20.44 5.07
CA VAL A 172 2.81 19.95 3.72
C VAL A 172 2.62 18.46 3.80
N GLY A 173 1.64 17.98 3.07
CA GLY A 173 1.32 16.57 3.02
C GLY A 173 0.49 16.22 1.81
N TYR A 174 -0.12 15.05 1.88
CA TYR A 174 -0.98 14.52 0.85
C TYR A 174 -2.27 13.97 1.45
N ARG A 175 -3.36 14.19 0.72
CA ARG A 175 -4.64 13.52 0.93
C ARG A 175 -4.80 12.45 -0.13
N PHE A 176 -5.23 11.27 0.30
CA PHE A 176 -5.47 10.12 -0.58
C PHE A 176 -6.96 9.81 -0.61
N ASP A 177 -7.65 10.38 -1.59
CA ASP A 177 -9.08 10.14 -1.76
C ASP A 177 -9.28 8.84 -2.55
N MET A 178 -10.03 7.88 -2.01
CA MET A 178 -10.39 6.67 -2.72
C MET A 178 -11.20 7.01 -3.98
N ARG A 179 -10.76 6.53 -5.14
CA ARG A 179 -11.36 6.85 -6.45
C ARG A 179 -12.73 6.22 -6.63
N ASN A 180 -12.93 5.03 -6.06
CA ASN A 180 -14.20 4.31 -6.14
C ASN A 180 -14.46 3.58 -4.81
N LYS A 181 -15.56 3.93 -4.13
CA LYS A 181 -15.94 3.33 -2.85
C LYS A 181 -16.10 1.81 -2.90
N ASN A 182 -16.35 1.21 -4.07
CA ASN A 182 -16.44 -0.24 -4.19
C ASN A 182 -15.09 -0.95 -3.95
N PHE A 183 -13.95 -0.25 -3.92
CA PHE A 183 -12.69 -0.84 -3.47
C PHE A 183 -12.73 -1.27 -1.99
N GLU A 184 -13.61 -0.70 -1.17
CA GLU A 184 -13.84 -1.17 0.21
C GLU A 184 -14.32 -2.63 0.23
N LYS A 185 -15.09 -3.08 -0.77
CA LYS A 185 -15.49 -4.49 -0.91
C LYS A 185 -14.30 -5.41 -1.21
N ALA A 186 -13.21 -4.87 -1.75
CA ALA A 186 -11.95 -5.59 -1.94
C ALA A 186 -11.01 -5.45 -0.72
N GLY A 187 -11.51 -4.93 0.41
CA GLY A 187 -10.78 -4.77 1.66
C GLY A 187 -9.91 -3.51 1.73
N PHE A 188 -9.96 -2.62 0.73
CA PHE A 188 -9.20 -1.37 0.79
C PHE A 188 -9.81 -0.40 1.78
N ILE A 189 -8.95 0.34 2.47
CA ILE A 189 -9.34 1.24 3.56
C ILE A 189 -9.49 2.66 2.99
N ASN A 190 -10.58 3.35 3.32
CA ASN A 190 -10.67 4.78 3.05
C ASN A 190 -9.73 5.53 3.98
N LEU A 191 -8.93 6.46 3.44
CA LEU A 191 -7.90 7.22 4.16
C LEU A 191 -8.42 8.64 4.41
N PRO A 192 -9.21 8.88 5.48
CA PRO A 192 -9.84 10.19 5.69
C PRO A 192 -8.85 11.28 6.10
N TYR A 193 -7.68 10.89 6.61
CA TYR A 193 -6.69 11.77 7.19
C TYR A 193 -5.69 12.29 6.16
N ASN A 194 -5.26 13.54 6.38
CA ASN A 194 -4.15 14.10 5.63
C ASN A 194 -2.85 13.53 6.18
N MET A 195 -2.02 13.02 5.27
CA MET A 195 -0.77 12.37 5.57
C MET A 195 0.37 13.37 5.46
N ARG A 196 1.13 13.60 6.54
CA ARG A 196 2.22 14.59 6.55
C ARG A 196 3.42 14.09 5.74
N ASP A 197 3.99 14.97 4.94
CA ASP A 197 5.27 14.78 4.25
C ASP A 197 6.38 15.53 4.98
N LYS A 198 6.24 16.86 5.08
CA LYS A 198 7.28 17.72 5.64
C LYS A 198 6.72 18.98 6.28
N ILE A 199 7.59 19.68 7.00
CA ILE A 199 7.29 20.98 7.61
C ILE A 199 8.08 22.04 6.88
N LEU A 200 7.41 23.03 6.35
CA LEU A 200 8.04 24.20 5.77
C LEU A 200 8.16 25.28 6.84
N VAL A 201 9.39 25.73 7.10
CA VAL A 201 9.68 26.74 8.13
C VAL A 201 10.28 27.99 7.47
N PRO A 202 9.82 29.20 7.81
CA PRO A 202 10.41 30.45 7.34
C PRO A 202 11.91 30.53 7.66
N ALA A 203 12.73 30.88 6.66
CA ALA A 203 14.17 30.96 6.82
C ALA A 203 14.61 32.03 7.84
N ASN A 204 13.85 33.12 7.96
CA ASN A 204 14.06 34.18 8.95
C ASN A 204 13.76 33.72 10.38
N GLU A 205 12.84 32.78 10.57
CA GLU A 205 12.52 32.23 11.90
C GLU A 205 13.35 31.00 12.25
N TRP A 206 14.04 30.36 11.29
CA TRP A 206 14.72 29.08 11.50
C TRP A 206 15.64 29.01 12.73
N ASN A 207 16.31 30.11 13.10
CA ASN A 207 17.23 30.14 14.24
C ASN A 207 16.58 30.58 15.56
N LYS A 208 15.27 30.81 15.58
CA LYS A 208 14.51 31.12 16.79
C LYS A 208 14.60 29.92 17.75
N LYS A 209 15.16 30.17 18.94
CA LYS A 209 15.23 29.16 20.00
C LYS A 209 13.84 28.91 20.58
N VAL A 210 13.51 27.64 20.77
CA VAL A 210 12.27 27.24 21.46
C VAL A 210 12.34 27.59 22.95
N SER A 211 11.23 28.10 23.50
CA SER A 211 11.08 28.37 24.93
C SER A 211 10.96 27.07 25.74
N ASP A 212 11.53 27.06 26.96
CA ASP A 212 11.52 25.88 27.84
C ASP A 212 10.10 25.42 28.21
N LYS A 213 9.12 26.34 28.21
CA LYS A 213 7.69 26.02 28.40
C LYS A 213 7.19 24.95 27.42
N TYR A 214 7.65 24.99 26.17
CA TYR A 214 7.21 24.06 25.12
C TYR A 214 8.08 22.79 25.04
N LYS A 215 9.32 22.84 25.54
CA LYS A 215 10.18 21.66 25.64
C LYS A 215 9.64 20.64 26.64
N GLN A 216 8.99 21.13 27.70
CA GLN A 216 8.44 20.30 28.78
C GLN A 216 6.97 19.90 28.55
N ASN A 217 6.24 20.65 27.72
CA ASN A 217 4.82 20.43 27.42
C ASN A 217 4.61 20.33 25.90
N TYR A 218 5.05 19.23 25.32
CA TYR A 218 4.68 18.85 23.96
C TYR A 218 3.84 17.58 24.04
N ASP A 219 2.79 17.51 23.21
CA ASP A 219 2.12 16.24 22.99
C ASP A 219 3.14 15.31 22.32
N HIS A 220 2.99 14.00 22.44
CA HIS A 220 3.87 13.03 21.76
C HIS A 220 3.48 12.68 20.29
N PRO A 221 3.02 13.58 19.38
CA PRO A 221 2.65 13.15 18.03
C PRO A 221 3.81 13.30 17.02
N GLY A 222 5.06 13.41 17.48
CA GLY A 222 6.23 13.38 16.58
C GLY A 222 6.28 12.13 15.69
N LEU A 223 5.60 11.06 16.13
CA LEU A 223 5.42 9.80 15.41
C LEU A 223 4.05 9.67 14.72
N VAL A 224 3.10 10.59 14.94
CA VAL A 224 1.77 10.52 14.32
C VAL A 224 1.87 11.20 12.97
N ALA A 225 1.84 10.40 11.92
CA ALA A 225 2.02 10.91 10.58
C ALA A 225 0.70 11.18 9.84
N ASN A 226 -0.43 10.97 10.52
CA ASN A 226 -1.68 11.66 10.24
C ASN A 226 -1.62 13.09 10.83
N TRP A 227 -2.09 14.10 10.10
CA TRP A 227 -2.62 15.29 10.78
C TRP A 227 -3.71 14.78 11.73
N ILE A 228 -3.52 14.83 13.05
CA ILE A 228 -4.64 14.62 13.97
C ILE A 228 -4.63 15.70 15.06
N PRO A 229 -5.82 16.22 15.41
CA PRO A 229 -6.57 15.57 16.48
C PRO A 229 -8.09 15.44 16.19
N ASP A 230 -8.57 14.25 15.85
CA ASP A 230 -9.99 13.86 15.93
C ASP A 230 -10.38 13.55 17.39
N SER A 231 -9.41 13.47 18.31
CA SER A 231 -9.67 13.34 19.74
C SER A 231 -10.07 14.67 20.42
N VAL A 232 -10.36 15.72 19.66
CA VAL A 232 -10.84 17.03 20.20
C VAL A 232 -12.05 17.56 19.41
N LYS A 233 -12.90 16.67 18.87
CA LYS A 233 -14.28 17.04 18.53
C LYS A 233 -15.26 16.45 19.52
#